data_AF-A0A4R6A2B1-F1
#
_entry.id   AF-A0A4R6A2B1-F1
#
_cell.length_a   1.000
_cell.length_b   1.000
_cell.length_c   1.000
_cell.angle_alpha   90.00
_cell.angle_beta   90.00
_cell.angle_gamma   90.00
#
_symmetry.space_group_name_H-M   'P 1'
#
loop_
_entity.id
_entity.type
_entity.pdbx_description
1 polymer ?
#
loop_
_entity_poly.entity_id
_entity_poly.type
_entity_poly.pdbx_seq_one_letter_code
_entity_poly.pdbx_strand_id
1 'polypeptide(L)' 'MFTIEHDFDATIVTLVDEPSSHRFEDVTIHAFEDCVTVAQADERDIVRTVTLSLSQLRDLAAALDLPEGSYRLNRRKG' A
#
# COMPACT_ATOMS: atom_id res chain seq x y z
N MET A 1 0.43 -13.98 -2.24
CA MET A 1 -0.95 -14.04 -2.80
C MET A 1 -1.66 -12.73 -2.50
N PHE A 2 -2.69 -12.33 -3.25
CA PHE A 2 -3.50 -11.15 -2.89
C PHE A 2 -4.99 -11.31 -3.24
N THR A 3 -5.85 -10.57 -2.56
CA THR A 3 -7.28 -10.42 -2.87
C THR A 3 -7.63 -8.94 -3.06
N ILE A 4 -8.71 -8.67 -3.80
CA ILE A 4 -9.25 -7.33 -4.00
C ILE A 4 -10.76 -7.39 -3.77
N GLU A 5 -11.23 -6.56 -2.88
CA GLU A 5 -12.63 -6.45 -2.48
C GLU A 5 -13.07 -5.00 -2.62
N HIS A 6 -14.34 -4.78 -2.95
CA HIS A 6 -14.92 -3.45 -3.03
C HIS A 6 -15.89 -3.30 -1.87
N ASP A 7 -15.64 -2.32 -1.01
CA ASP A 7 -16.58 -1.86 0.00
C ASP A 7 -17.17 -0.50 -0.45
N PHE A 8 -18.13 0.03 0.30
CA PHE A 8 -18.88 1.22 -0.08
C PHE A 8 -18.00 2.48 -0.23
N ASP A 9 -16.96 2.63 0.58
CA ASP A 9 -16.09 3.81 0.63
C ASP A 9 -14.63 3.56 0.21
N ALA A 10 -14.24 2.29 0.02
CA ALA A 10 -12.88 1.92 -0.35
C ALA A 10 -12.78 0.65 -1.19
N THR A 11 -11.73 0.57 -2.01
CA THR A 11 -11.22 -0.72 -2.47
C THR A 11 -10.27 -1.28 -1.42
N ILE A 12 -10.51 -2.50 -0.98
CA ILE A 12 -9.70 -3.20 0.02
C ILE A 12 -8.82 -4.22 -0.69
N VAL A 13 -7.51 -4.12 -0.52
CA VAL A 13 -6.54 -5.09 -1.04
C VAL A 13 -5.86 -5.77 0.15
N THR A 14 -5.88 -7.10 0.18
CA THR A 14 -5.15 -7.87 1.19
C THR A 14 -3.96 -8.56 0.54
N LEU A 15 -2.75 -8.28 1.02
CA LEU A 15 -1.52 -8.94 0.61
C LEU A 15 -1.17 -10.00 1.65
N VAL A 16 -1.11 -11.25 1.20
CA VAL A 16 -0.80 -12.41 2.03
C VAL A 16 0.61 -12.86 1.74
N ASP A 17 1.44 -12.85 2.78
CA ASP A 17 2.80 -13.39 2.73
C ASP A 17 2.77 -14.92 2.76
N GLU A 18 3.67 -15.56 2.02
CA GLU A 18 3.66 -17.02 1.85
C GLU A 18 4.21 -17.72 3.10
N PRO A 19 3.82 -18.99 3.36
CA PRO A 19 4.27 -19.72 4.54
C PRO A 19 5.80 -19.89 4.51
N SER A 20 6.49 -19.19 5.40
CA SER A 20 7.94 -19.27 5.58
C SER A 20 8.32 -19.10 7.06
N SER A 21 9.57 -19.42 7.42
CA SER A 21 10.06 -19.32 8.80
C SER A 21 10.11 -17.89 9.35
N HIS A 22 10.04 -16.87 8.48
CA HIS A 22 10.05 -15.45 8.82
C HIS A 22 8.92 -14.73 8.07
N ARG A 23 7.72 -15.30 8.09
CA ARG A 23 6.54 -14.71 7.46
C ARG A 23 6.10 -13.48 8.25
N PHE A 24 5.76 -12.40 7.55
CA PHE A 24 5.10 -11.24 8.14
C PHE A 24 3.57 -11.40 8.17
N GLU A 25 2.91 -10.67 9.07
CA GLU A 25 1.44 -10.57 9.09
C GLU A 25 0.90 -9.99 7.77
N ASP A 26 -0.37 -10.26 7.48
CA ASP A 26 -0.99 -9.79 6.24
C ASP A 26 -1.09 -8.25 6.21
N VAL A 27 -0.88 -7.67 5.03
CA VAL A 27 -1.00 -6.22 4.82
C VAL A 27 -2.35 -5.91 4.22
N THR A 28 -3.12 -5.05 4.88
CA THR A 28 -4.39 -4.54 4.36
C THR A 28 -4.21 -3.12 3.83
N ILE A 29 -4.59 -2.90 2.58
CA ILE A 29 -4.56 -1.60 1.92
C ILE A 29 -5.99 -1.15 1.68
N HIS A 30 -6.37 0.01 2.20
CA HIS A 30 -7.64 0.64 1.87
C HIS A 30 -7.40 1.82 0.94
N ALA A 31 -7.97 1.75 -0.26
CA ALA A 31 -7.92 2.83 -1.24
C ALA A 31 -9.25 3.58 -1.24
N PHE A 32 -9.29 4.69 -0.49
CA PHE A 32 -10.39 5.65 -0.46
C PHE A 32 -10.28 6.63 -1.64
N GLU A 33 -11.28 7.52 -1.77
CA GLU A 33 -11.29 8.54 -2.81
C GLU A 33 -10.14 9.56 -2.69
N ASP A 34 -9.72 9.90 -1.47
CA ASP A 34 -8.78 10.99 -1.20
C ASP A 34 -7.42 10.54 -0.61
N CYS A 35 -7.35 9.30 -0.09
CA CYS A 35 -6.14 8.75 0.51
C CYS A 35 -6.09 7.23 0.42
N VAL A 36 -4.90 6.69 0.70
CA VAL A 36 -4.69 5.24 0.85
C VAL A 36 -4.08 4.95 2.20
N THR A 37 -4.62 3.97 2.92
CA THR A 37 -3.99 3.46 4.14
C THR A 37 -3.32 2.13 3.88
N VAL A 38 -2.17 1.91 4.52
CA VAL A 38 -1.45 0.63 4.55
C VAL A 38 -1.37 0.21 6.01
N ALA A 39 -1.95 -0.94 6.33
CA ALA A 39 -2.08 -1.43 7.69
C ALA A 39 -1.52 -2.84 7.83
N GLN A 40 -0.84 -3.11 8.95
CA GLN A 40 -0.32 -4.43 9.30
C GLN A 40 -0.27 -4.57 10.83
N ALA A 41 -0.59 -5.75 11.36
CA ALA A 41 -0.41 -6.05 12.78
C ALA A 41 1.08 -6.25 13.11
N ASP A 42 1.52 -5.75 14.26
CA ASP A 42 2.84 -6.08 14.82
C ASP A 42 2.79 -7.40 15.63
N GLU A 43 3.95 -7.83 16.16
CA GLU A 43 4.09 -9.07 16.95
C GLU A 43 3.21 -9.13 18.22
N ARG A 44 2.54 -8.03 18.58
CA ARG A 44 1.63 -7.92 19.74
C ARG A 44 0.17 -7.80 19.31
N ASP A 45 -0.14 -8.14 18.06
CA ASP A 45 -1.46 -7.99 17.44
C ASP A 45 -1.96 -6.53 17.41
N ILE A 46 -1.05 -5.54 17.46
CA ILE A 46 -1.42 -4.12 17.38
C ILE A 46 -1.34 -3.68 15.91
N VAL A 47 -2.47 -3.26 15.35
CA VAL A 47 -2.51 -2.72 13.99
C VAL A 47 -1.77 -1.40 13.92
N ARG A 48 -0.75 -1.34 13.07
CA ARG A 48 -0.02 -0.14 12.68
C ARG A 48 -0.51 0.32 11.33
N THR A 49 -0.74 1.62 11.16
CA THR A 49 -1.28 2.18 9.93
C THR A 49 -0.46 3.38 9.47
N VAL A 50 -0.14 3.41 8.18
CA VAL A 50 0.43 4.56 7.49
C VAL A 50 -0.60 5.07 6.49
N THR A 51 -0.81 6.38 6.45
CA THR A 51 -1.68 7.02 5.45
C THR A 51 -0.82 7.71 4.38
N LEU A 52 -1.14 7.43 3.13
CA LEU A 52 -0.52 8.01 1.95
C LEU A 52 -1.54 8.92 1.26
N SER A 53 -1.10 10.12 0.87
CA SER A 53 -1.84 10.90 -0.10
C SER A 53 -1.78 10.24 -1.48
N LEU A 54 -2.71 10.58 -2.37
CA LEU A 54 -2.71 10.05 -3.74
C LEU A 54 -1.42 10.40 -4.51
N SER A 55 -0.75 11.52 -4.20
CA SER A 55 0.55 11.82 -4.81
C SER A 55 1.65 10.91 -4.29
N GLN A 56 1.68 10.64 -2.98
CA GLN A 56 2.66 9.72 -2.39
C GLN A 56 2.47 8.29 -2.92
N LEU A 57 1.22 7.83 -3.08
CA LEU A 57 0.94 6.53 -3.68
C LEU A 57 1.46 6.43 -5.12
N ARG A 58 1.25 7.48 -5.93
CA ARG A 58 1.75 7.54 -7.31
C ARG A 58 3.27 7.52 -7.37
N ASP A 59 3.92 8.28 -6.49
CA ASP A 59 5.37 8.31 -6.37
C ASP A 59 5.90 6.92 -5.95
N LEU A 60 5.26 6.26 -4.99
CA LEU A 60 5.60 4.89 -4.56
C LEU A 60 5.43 3.88 -5.69
N ALA A 61 4.31 3.92 -6.41
CA ALA A 61 4.04 3.02 -7.53
C ALA A 61 5.12 3.16 -8.63
N ALA A 62 5.51 4.39 -8.96
CA ALA A 62 6.59 4.63 -9.91
C ALA A 62 7.95 4.15 -9.39
N ALA A 63 8.21 4.32 -8.09
CA ALA A 63 9.48 3.92 -7.48
C ALA A 63 9.73 2.40 -7.54
N LEU A 64 8.67 1.58 -7.62
CA LEU A 64 8.81 0.12 -7.76
C LEU A 64 9.46 -0.31 -9.08
N ASP A 65 9.41 0.54 -10.11
CA ASP A 65 9.94 0.25 -11.46
C ASP A 65 11.23 1.02 -11.79
N LEU A 66 11.78 1.79 -10.83
CA LEU A 66 12.93 2.69 -11.05
C LEU A 66 14.17 2.23 -10.25
N PRO A 67 15.39 2.44 -10.79
CA PRO A 67 16.62 2.16 -10.05
C PRO A 67 16.86 3.16 -8.92
N GLU A 68 17.91 2.97 -8.12
CA GLU A 68 18.20 3.90 -7.03
C GLU A 68 18.51 5.31 -7.56
N GLY A 69 17.93 6.33 -6.91
CA GLY A 69 18.11 7.71 -7.34
C GLY A 69 17.16 8.69 -6.67
N SER A 70 17.22 9.95 -7.10
CA SER A 70 16.29 11.01 -6.69
C SER A 70 15.40 11.38 -7.87
N TYR A 71 14.09 11.16 -7.71
CA TYR A 71 13.11 11.35 -8.77
C TYR A 71 12.09 12.40 -8.37
N ARG A 72 11.60 13.11 -9.39
CA ARG A 72 10.42 13.96 -9.27
C ARG A 72 9.53 13.66 -10.45
N LEU A 73 8.36 13.07 -10.19
CA LEU A 73 7.38 12.82 -11.24
C LEU A 73 6.86 14.17 -11.75
N ASN A 74 7.22 14.53 -12.98
CA ASN A 74 6.60 15.67 -13.64
C ASN A 74 5.16 15.31 -13.97
N ARG A 75 4.19 15.97 -13.30
CA ARG A 75 2.78 15.89 -13.71
C ARG A 75 2.71 16.41 -15.14
N ARG A 76 2.58 15.52 -16.13
CA ARG A 76 2.16 15.93 -17.47
C ARG A 76 0.83 16.65 -17.29
N LYS A 77 0.78 17.94 -17.66
CA LYS A 77 -0.49 18.65 -17.81
C LYS A 77 -1.24 17.91 -18.91
N GLY A 78 -2.30 17.20 -18.53
CA GLY A 78 -3.34 16.80 -19.46
C GLY A 78 -4.00 18.05 -20.03
#